data_AF-A0A0U2VDV9-F1
#
_entry.id   AF-A0A0U2VDV9-F1
#
_cell.length_a   1.000
_cell.length_b   1.000
_cell.length_c   1.000
_cell.angle_alpha   90.00
_cell.angle_beta   90.00
_cell.angle_gamma   90.00
#
_symmetry.space_group_name_H-M   'P 1'
#
loop_
_entity.id
_entity.type
_entity.pdbx_description
1 polymer ?
#
loop_
_entity_poly.entity_id
_entity_poly.type
_entity_poly.pdbx_seq_one_letter_code
_entity_poly.pdbx_strand_id
1 'polypeptide(L)'
;MRPPNGTKSYDYWLLKQASLARRYYIGTFYVPSKNLYSPVFRRIGKADPKAFLTITARELRDSYKMVCIKGCGQCCERNSNAVIFEEEARELGIQIRDKPSFEVELVDGSKLKVYRLDTRRNGQCVFYNRRRKTCSLGRNRPILCVIHYCSAFAERVENGRKVMYVKVSGKELGNGLVEMKFERVSNEEWEEIVRMVKNGVNVWRAVAEILRKRNLGKA
;
A
#
# COMPACT_ATOMS: atom_id res chain seq x y z
N MET A 1 1.99 11.06 4.55
CA MET A 1 2.97 10.72 5.60
C MET A 1 4.37 11.05 5.10
N ARG A 2 5.35 11.33 5.97
CA ARG A 2 6.75 11.42 5.55
C ARG A 2 7.25 10.06 5.04
N PRO A 3 8.23 10.04 4.12
CA PRO A 3 8.84 8.79 3.69
C PRO A 3 9.61 8.12 4.85
N PRO A 4 9.67 6.78 4.87
CA PRO A 4 10.60 6.06 5.74
C PRO A 4 12.04 6.38 5.37
N ASN A 5 12.95 6.27 6.33
CA ASN A 5 14.39 6.51 6.12
C ASN A 5 15.23 5.23 6.28
N GLY A 6 14.61 4.08 6.53
CA GLY A 6 15.27 2.79 6.71
C GLY A 6 15.71 2.53 8.15
N THR A 7 15.68 3.54 9.03
CA THR A 7 15.98 3.35 10.45
C THR A 7 14.76 2.76 11.14
N LYS A 8 14.94 1.58 11.76
CA LYS A 8 13.86 0.83 12.42
C LYS A 8 13.05 1.70 13.40
N SER A 9 13.70 2.47 14.26
CA SER A 9 13.02 3.32 15.25
C SER A 9 12.11 4.38 14.61
N TYR A 10 12.56 5.00 13.52
CA TYR A 10 11.80 6.03 12.81
C TYR A 10 10.68 5.43 11.96
N ASP A 11 10.95 4.34 11.23
CA ASP A 11 9.95 3.71 10.37
C ASP A 11 8.79 3.11 11.18
N TYR A 12 9.08 2.48 12.33
CA TYR A 12 8.03 2.01 13.25
C TYR A 12 7.29 3.16 13.94
N TRP A 13 7.98 4.27 14.24
CA TRP A 13 7.32 5.47 14.74
C TRP A 13 6.35 6.05 13.71
N LEU A 14 6.73 6.15 12.43
CA LEU A 14 5.82 6.56 11.35
C LEU A 14 4.60 5.64 11.25
N LEU A 15 4.79 4.32 11.33
CA LEU A 15 3.67 3.37 11.32
C LEU A 15 2.76 3.53 12.54
N LYS A 16 3.31 3.77 13.74
CA LYS A 16 2.52 4.09 14.94
C LYS A 16 1.68 5.35 14.73
N GLN A 17 2.27 6.43 14.19
CA GLN A 17 1.53 7.65 13.89
C GLN A 17 0.44 7.43 12.83
N ALA A 18 0.71 6.62 11.81
CA ALA A 18 -0.29 6.22 10.83
C ALA A 18 -1.44 5.41 11.47
N SER A 19 -1.14 4.54 12.45
CA SER A 19 -2.14 3.77 13.20
C SER A 19 -3.09 4.69 13.95
N LEU A 20 -2.56 5.72 14.62
CA LEU A 20 -3.37 6.72 15.33
C LEU A 20 -4.27 7.54 14.39
N ALA A 21 -3.79 7.80 13.16
CA ALA A 21 -4.55 8.52 12.14
C ALA A 21 -5.46 7.61 11.27
N ARG A 22 -5.41 6.29 11.47
CA ARG A 22 -6.01 5.26 10.61
C ARG A 22 -7.45 5.52 10.19
N ARG A 23 -8.31 5.96 11.11
CA ARG A 23 -9.73 6.24 10.83
C ARG A 23 -9.96 7.35 9.79
N TYR A 24 -8.93 8.14 9.50
CA TYR A 24 -8.96 9.22 8.52
C TYR A 24 -8.21 8.89 7.24
N TYR A 25 -7.71 7.66 7.08
CA TYR A 25 -7.03 7.22 5.88
C TYR A 25 -7.97 7.25 4.66
N ILE A 26 -7.52 7.87 3.56
CA ILE A 26 -8.32 8.00 2.33
C ILE A 26 -7.74 7.25 1.12
N GLY A 27 -6.50 6.76 1.24
CA GLY A 27 -5.81 6.03 0.19
C GLY A 27 -4.30 6.29 0.20
N THR A 28 -3.58 5.48 -0.55
CA THR A 28 -2.16 5.68 -0.84
C THR A 28 -2.05 6.28 -2.22
N PHE A 29 -1.29 7.36 -2.33
CA PHE A 29 -1.22 8.15 -3.55
C PHE A 29 0.22 8.26 -4.00
N TYR A 30 0.41 8.31 -5.32
CA TYR A 30 1.59 8.90 -5.92
C TYR A 30 1.27 10.36 -6.25
N VAL A 31 2.03 11.29 -5.68
CA VAL A 31 1.91 12.75 -5.82
C VAL A 31 3.04 13.23 -6.72
N PRO A 32 2.80 13.46 -8.03
CA PRO A 32 3.87 13.73 -8.99
C PRO A 32 4.67 14.99 -8.66
N SER A 33 4.01 16.08 -8.25
CA SER A 33 4.66 17.35 -7.92
C SER A 33 5.67 17.26 -6.77
N LYS A 34 5.64 16.19 -5.99
CA LYS A 34 6.56 15.95 -4.86
C LYS A 34 7.41 14.70 -5.03
N ASN A 35 7.28 13.96 -6.14
CA ASN A 35 7.90 12.64 -6.32
C ASN A 35 7.66 11.72 -5.10
N LEU A 36 6.43 11.72 -4.59
CA LEU A 36 6.11 11.11 -3.30
C LEU A 36 5.05 10.03 -3.45
N TYR A 37 5.39 8.80 -3.06
CA TYR A 37 4.44 7.71 -2.87
C TYR A 37 4.12 7.55 -1.40
N SER A 38 2.90 7.89 -0.97
CA SER A 38 2.61 7.99 0.46
C SER A 38 1.14 7.77 0.81
N PRO A 39 0.84 7.19 1.97
CA PRO A 39 -0.51 7.19 2.52
C PRO A 39 -0.96 8.61 2.88
N VAL A 40 -2.20 8.91 2.50
CA VAL A 40 -2.85 10.20 2.71
C VAL A 40 -4.01 10.03 3.70
N PHE A 41 -4.08 10.98 4.62
CA PHE A 41 -5.07 11.02 5.69
C PHE A 41 -5.79 12.37 5.64
N ARG A 42 -7.11 12.38 5.78
CA ARG A 42 -7.92 13.61 5.77
C ARG A 42 -7.60 14.51 6.97
N ARG A 43 -7.23 13.91 8.10
CA ARG A 43 -6.84 14.54 9.38
C ARG A 43 -5.88 13.60 10.11
N ILE A 44 -5.05 14.12 11.02
CA ILE A 44 -4.06 13.32 11.76
C ILE A 44 -4.51 12.91 13.18
N GLY A 45 -5.55 13.54 13.72
CA GLY A 45 -6.08 13.19 15.04
C GLY A 45 -5.06 13.41 16.16
N LYS A 46 -4.80 12.37 16.95
CA LYS A 46 -3.81 12.39 18.05
C LYS A 46 -2.37 12.13 17.59
N ALA A 47 -2.15 11.88 16.30
CA ALA A 47 -0.83 11.57 15.79
C ALA A 47 0.08 12.81 15.77
N ASP A 48 1.39 12.60 15.91
CA ASP A 48 2.40 13.64 15.88
C ASP A 48 2.47 14.30 14.49
N PRO A 49 2.28 15.64 14.37
CA PRO A 49 2.38 16.36 13.11
C PRO A 49 3.71 16.16 12.37
N LYS A 50 4.81 15.91 13.08
CA LYS A 50 6.15 15.68 12.48
C LYS A 50 6.16 14.48 11.54
N ALA A 51 5.28 13.49 11.72
CA ALA A 51 5.18 12.32 10.85
C ALA A 51 4.48 12.60 9.51
N PHE A 52 3.90 13.80 9.32
CA PHE A 52 3.06 14.11 8.17
C PHE A 52 3.61 15.28 7.34
N LEU A 53 3.22 15.27 6.07
CA LEU A 53 3.44 16.34 5.12
C LEU A 53 2.07 16.81 4.64
N THR A 54 1.91 18.11 4.45
CA THR A 54 0.69 18.67 3.88
C THR A 54 0.66 18.44 2.37
N ILE A 55 -0.48 17.92 1.89
CA ILE A 55 -0.80 17.80 0.47
C ILE A 55 -2.02 18.70 0.23
N THR A 56 -1.89 19.64 -0.68
CA THR A 56 -2.98 20.55 -1.04
C THR A 56 -4.07 19.82 -1.82
N ALA A 57 -5.28 20.39 -1.85
CA ALA A 57 -6.37 19.84 -2.66
C ALA A 57 -6.02 19.77 -4.16
N ARG A 58 -5.23 20.73 -4.66
CA ARG A 58 -4.74 20.72 -6.05
C ARG A 58 -3.81 19.54 -6.30
N GLU A 59 -2.79 19.38 -5.47
CA GLU A 59 -1.84 18.26 -5.58
C GLU A 59 -2.58 16.91 -5.50
N LEU A 60 -3.57 16.78 -4.62
CA LEU A 60 -4.35 15.54 -4.48
C LEU A 60 -5.20 15.24 -5.72
N ARG A 61 -5.79 16.24 -6.38
CA ARG A 61 -6.50 16.06 -7.66
C ARG A 61 -5.58 15.60 -8.78
N ASP A 62 -4.33 16.07 -8.76
CA ASP A 62 -3.31 15.72 -9.75
C ASP A 62 -2.55 14.42 -9.42
N SER A 63 -2.92 13.76 -8.32
CA SER A 63 -2.28 12.55 -7.84
C SER A 63 -2.95 11.29 -8.38
N TYR A 64 -2.17 10.21 -8.42
CA TYR A 64 -2.63 8.87 -8.75
C TYR A 64 -2.96 8.13 -7.46
N LYS A 65 -4.22 7.75 -7.26
CA LYS A 65 -4.61 6.92 -6.12
C LYS A 65 -4.36 5.45 -6.43
N MET A 66 -3.59 4.78 -5.60
CA MET A 66 -3.24 3.38 -5.81
C MET A 66 -4.42 2.45 -5.58
N VAL A 67 -4.50 1.40 -6.39
CA VAL A 67 -5.57 0.42 -6.36
C VAL A 67 -5.00 -0.97 -6.06
N CYS A 68 -5.56 -1.65 -5.06
CA CYS A 68 -5.25 -3.04 -4.80
C CYS A 68 -6.32 -3.91 -5.46
N ILE A 69 -5.92 -4.76 -6.41
CA ILE A 69 -6.83 -5.67 -7.09
C ILE A 69 -7.28 -6.78 -6.13
N LYS A 70 -8.58 -6.81 -5.82
CA LYS A 70 -9.18 -7.86 -4.98
C LYS A 70 -8.97 -9.23 -5.65
N GLY A 71 -8.47 -10.19 -4.87
CA GLY A 71 -8.19 -11.55 -5.36
C GLY A 71 -6.86 -11.71 -6.12
N CYS A 72 -6.01 -10.68 -6.20
CA CYS A 72 -4.65 -10.81 -6.73
C CYS A 72 -3.77 -11.64 -5.80
N GLY A 73 -3.63 -11.22 -4.54
CA GLY A 73 -2.90 -11.95 -3.51
C GLY A 73 -1.37 -11.85 -3.57
N GLN A 74 -0.77 -11.30 -4.62
CA GLN A 74 0.68 -11.34 -4.83
C GLN A 74 1.49 -10.68 -3.70
N CYS A 75 1.06 -9.51 -3.18
CA CYS A 75 1.72 -8.86 -2.05
C CYS A 75 1.43 -9.52 -0.69
N CYS A 76 0.40 -10.36 -0.59
CA CYS A 76 -0.02 -11.00 0.67
C CYS A 76 0.51 -12.44 0.80
N GLU A 77 0.77 -13.10 -0.33
CA GLU A 77 1.06 -14.54 -0.39
C GLU A 77 2.49 -14.89 0.01
N ARG A 78 3.46 -14.00 -0.23
CA ARG A 78 4.89 -14.19 0.07
C ARG A 78 5.49 -12.89 0.57
N ASN A 79 6.46 -12.98 1.49
CA ASN A 79 7.18 -11.83 2.05
C ASN A 79 6.25 -10.67 2.42
N SER A 80 5.13 -11.00 3.07
CA SER A 80 4.08 -10.03 3.35
C SER A 80 4.52 -8.93 4.30
N ASN A 81 5.59 -9.19 5.08
CA ASN A 81 6.12 -8.33 6.14
C ASN A 81 5.01 -7.86 7.10
N ALA A 82 3.93 -8.63 7.19
CA ALA A 82 2.74 -8.25 7.92
C ALA A 82 3.05 -8.25 9.42
N VAL A 83 2.79 -7.11 10.06
CA VAL A 83 2.92 -6.93 11.50
C VAL A 83 1.70 -6.19 12.05
N ILE A 84 1.54 -6.23 13.36
CA ILE A 84 0.50 -5.51 14.09
C ILE A 84 1.04 -5.05 15.45
N PHE A 85 0.58 -3.90 15.93
CA PHE A 85 0.90 -3.40 17.26
C PHE A 85 -0.07 -3.94 18.30
N GLU A 86 0.36 -4.03 19.56
CA GLU A 86 -0.51 -4.53 20.64
C GLU A 86 -1.80 -3.71 20.79
N GLU A 87 -1.69 -2.38 20.77
CA GLU A 87 -2.84 -1.47 20.82
C GLU A 87 -3.75 -1.64 19.61
N GLU A 88 -3.19 -1.67 18.40
CA GLU A 88 -3.95 -1.87 17.17
C GLU A 88 -4.68 -3.23 17.18
N ALA A 89 -4.05 -4.30 17.69
CA ALA A 89 -4.67 -5.60 17.81
C ALA A 89 -5.88 -5.58 18.76
N ARG A 90 -5.77 -4.88 19.90
CA ARG A 90 -6.89 -4.70 20.83
C ARG A 90 -8.03 -3.92 20.19
N GLU A 91 -7.75 -2.81 19.52
CA GLU A 91 -8.75 -2.00 18.83
C GLU A 91 -9.48 -2.77 17.72
N LEU A 92 -8.76 -3.63 17.01
CA LEU A 92 -9.30 -4.41 15.89
C LEU A 92 -9.91 -5.76 16.33
N GLY A 93 -9.85 -6.11 17.62
CA GLY A 93 -10.33 -7.38 18.15
C GLY A 93 -9.54 -8.60 17.63
N ILE A 94 -8.24 -8.43 17.36
CA ILE A 94 -7.38 -9.49 16.80
C ILE A 94 -6.61 -10.18 17.91
N GLN A 95 -6.75 -11.50 18.00
CA GLN A 95 -5.98 -12.31 18.94
C GLN A 95 -4.53 -12.50 18.47
N ILE A 96 -3.58 -12.08 19.30
CA ILE A 96 -2.14 -12.07 18.98
C ILE A 96 -1.24 -12.70 20.05
N ARG A 97 -1.81 -13.21 21.16
CA ARG A 97 -1.04 -13.69 22.34
C ARG A 97 -0.03 -14.80 22.03
N ASP A 98 -0.31 -15.62 21.03
CA ASP A 98 0.52 -16.75 20.59
C ASP A 98 1.47 -16.39 19.43
N LYS A 99 1.52 -15.13 19.01
CA LYS A 99 2.32 -14.69 17.87
C LYS A 99 3.71 -14.20 18.31
N PRO A 100 4.78 -14.52 17.56
CA PRO A 100 6.11 -13.99 17.81
C PRO A 100 6.09 -12.46 17.85
N SER A 101 6.78 -11.87 18.83
CA SER A 101 6.85 -10.42 19.01
C SER A 101 8.27 -9.95 19.26
N PHE A 102 8.53 -8.68 19.00
CA PHE A 102 9.75 -7.98 19.38
C PHE A 102 9.41 -6.56 19.83
N GLU A 103 10.33 -5.95 20.56
CA GLU A 103 10.23 -4.55 20.98
C GLU A 103 11.06 -3.65 20.07
N VAL A 104 10.60 -2.42 19.87
CA VAL A 104 11.33 -1.35 19.18
C VAL A 104 11.27 -0.11 20.04
N GLU A 105 12.42 0.46 20.35
CA GLU A 105 12.50 1.81 20.90
C GLU A 105 12.33 2.83 19.76
N LEU A 106 11.35 3.70 19.90
CA LEU A 106 10.99 4.69 18.89
C LEU A 106 11.81 5.98 19.06
N VAL A 107 11.78 6.83 18.05
CA VAL A 107 12.48 8.13 18.08
C VAL A 107 11.99 9.10 19.16
N ASP A 108 10.83 8.84 19.75
CA ASP A 108 10.28 9.60 20.89
C ASP A 108 10.62 8.97 22.26
N GLY A 109 11.50 7.95 22.28
CA GLY A 109 11.90 7.21 23.48
C GLY A 109 10.86 6.19 23.96
N SER A 110 9.68 6.13 23.35
CA SER A 110 8.67 5.14 23.72
C SER A 110 9.00 3.74 23.19
N LYS A 111 8.60 2.71 23.92
CA LYS A 111 8.73 1.31 23.51
C LYS A 111 7.47 0.84 22.79
N LEU A 112 7.64 0.19 21.65
CA LEU A 112 6.56 -0.36 20.84
C LEU A 112 6.71 -1.88 20.73
N LYS A 113 5.72 -2.62 21.21
CA LYS A 113 5.64 -4.07 21.02
C LYS A 113 4.98 -4.39 19.68
N VAL A 114 5.71 -5.11 18.83
CA VAL A 114 5.32 -5.44 17.46
C VAL A 114 5.19 -6.95 17.33
N TYR A 115 4.04 -7.41 16.86
CA TYR A 115 3.74 -8.82 16.64
C TYR A 115 3.83 -9.17 15.16
N ARG A 116 4.54 -10.25 14.84
CA ARG A 116 4.69 -10.75 13.47
C ARG A 116 3.45 -11.54 13.07
N LEU A 117 2.91 -11.20 11.91
CA LEU A 117 1.81 -11.92 11.27
C LEU A 117 2.29 -12.74 10.07
N ASP A 118 3.50 -12.50 9.59
CA ASP A 118 4.13 -13.15 8.43
C ASP A 118 4.83 -14.48 8.77
N THR A 119 4.24 -15.28 9.67
CA THR A 119 4.92 -16.44 10.28
C THR A 119 4.73 -17.76 9.54
N ARG A 120 3.92 -17.80 8.47
CA ARG A 120 3.80 -18.99 7.62
C ARG A 120 4.95 -19.08 6.63
N ARG A 121 5.09 -20.25 5.99
CA ARG A 121 6.14 -20.54 4.99
C ARG A 121 6.28 -19.39 3.96
N ASN A 122 7.52 -19.02 3.66
CA ASN A 122 7.89 -17.92 2.75
C ASN A 122 7.37 -16.53 3.18
N GLY A 123 7.25 -16.28 4.48
CA GLY A 123 6.81 -14.97 5.02
C GLY A 123 5.33 -14.67 4.74
N GLN A 124 4.51 -15.71 4.62
CA GLN A 124 3.09 -15.55 4.35
C GLN A 124 2.35 -15.10 5.62
N CYS A 125 1.41 -14.17 5.46
CA CYS A 125 0.54 -13.73 6.55
C CYS A 125 -0.36 -14.86 7.06
N VAL A 126 -0.46 -15.05 8.38
CA VAL A 126 -1.32 -16.05 9.04
C VAL A 126 -2.80 -15.89 8.70
N PHE A 127 -3.23 -14.67 8.39
CA PHE A 127 -4.62 -14.35 8.04
C PHE A 127 -4.91 -14.44 6.53
N TYR A 128 -3.91 -14.73 5.70
CA TYR A 128 -4.10 -14.89 4.27
C TYR A 128 -4.50 -16.33 3.92
N ASN A 129 -5.59 -16.48 3.15
CA ASN A 129 -6.03 -17.74 2.58
C ASN A 129 -5.60 -17.81 1.10
N ARG A 130 -4.61 -18.65 0.80
CA ARG A 130 -4.06 -18.83 -0.54
C ARG A 130 -5.07 -19.39 -1.54
N ARG A 131 -5.90 -20.37 -1.12
CA ARG A 131 -6.89 -21.02 -1.99
C ARG A 131 -7.98 -20.04 -2.42
N ARG A 132 -8.47 -19.22 -1.47
CA ARG A 132 -9.53 -18.23 -1.71
C ARG A 132 -9.00 -16.86 -2.18
N LYS A 133 -7.69 -16.62 -2.08
CA LYS A 133 -7.04 -15.32 -2.32
C LYS A 133 -7.65 -14.17 -1.51
N THR A 134 -7.95 -14.44 -0.24
CA THR A 134 -8.66 -13.53 0.69
C THR A 134 -7.94 -13.38 2.01
N CYS A 135 -8.06 -12.20 2.64
CA CYS A 135 -7.63 -11.98 4.02
C CYS A 135 -8.82 -12.17 4.98
N SER A 136 -8.66 -13.01 6.00
CA SER A 136 -9.72 -13.27 6.99
C SER A 136 -10.05 -12.07 7.87
N LEU A 137 -9.15 -11.08 7.97
CA LEU A 137 -9.38 -9.85 8.74
C LEU A 137 -10.34 -8.87 8.04
N GLY A 138 -10.64 -9.05 6.75
CA GLY A 138 -11.58 -8.19 6.03
C GLY A 138 -11.25 -6.69 6.10
N ARG A 139 -12.10 -5.91 6.76
CA ARG A 139 -11.90 -4.46 6.98
C ARG A 139 -10.99 -4.15 8.19
N ASN A 140 -10.80 -5.11 9.09
CA ASN A 140 -10.01 -4.98 10.32
C ASN A 140 -8.52 -5.31 10.07
N ARG A 141 -7.95 -4.91 8.93
CA ARG A 141 -6.54 -5.22 8.59
C ARG A 141 -5.59 -4.25 9.29
N PRO A 142 -4.42 -4.64 9.81
CA PRO A 142 -3.45 -3.71 10.44
C PRO A 142 -3.05 -2.52 9.54
N ILE A 143 -2.55 -1.43 10.14
CA ILE A 143 -2.26 -0.18 9.43
C ILE A 143 -1.28 -0.42 8.29
N LEU A 144 -0.24 -1.22 8.53
CA LEU A 144 0.74 -1.58 7.50
C LEU A 144 0.03 -2.23 6.29
N CYS A 145 -0.89 -3.16 6.53
CA CYS A 145 -1.67 -3.81 5.47
C CYS A 145 -2.69 -2.87 4.80
N VAL A 146 -3.10 -1.80 5.48
CA VAL A 146 -4.00 -0.79 4.94
C VAL A 146 -3.25 0.21 4.08
N ILE A 147 -2.03 0.62 4.44
CA ILE A 147 -1.28 1.64 3.68
C ILE A 147 -0.36 1.05 2.60
N HIS A 148 0.00 -0.23 2.71
CA HIS A 148 0.83 -0.93 1.74
C HIS A 148 0.00 -1.32 0.51
N TYR A 149 0.28 -0.70 -0.63
CA TYR A 149 -0.41 -0.95 -1.89
C TYR A 149 0.56 -1.44 -2.96
N CYS A 150 0.03 -2.24 -3.90
CA CYS A 150 0.72 -2.48 -5.15
C CYS A 150 0.82 -1.16 -5.92
N SER A 151 2.04 -0.75 -6.29
CA SER A 151 2.24 0.48 -7.05
C SER A 151 1.91 0.32 -8.55
N ALA A 152 1.36 -0.81 -8.98
CA ALA A 152 1.17 -1.12 -10.40
C ALA A 152 -0.12 -0.53 -10.97
N PHE A 153 -1.15 -0.38 -10.13
CA PHE A 153 -2.49 0.01 -10.52
C PHE A 153 -2.88 1.30 -9.84
N ALA A 154 -3.47 2.22 -10.59
CA ALA A 154 -3.93 3.49 -10.06
C ALA A 154 -5.25 3.95 -10.70
N GLU A 155 -5.96 4.80 -9.98
CA GLU A 155 -7.09 5.59 -10.46
C GLU A 155 -6.79 7.09 -10.28
N ARG A 156 -7.25 7.91 -11.22
CA ARG A 156 -7.29 9.37 -11.10
C ARG A 156 -8.67 9.88 -11.50
N VAL A 157 -9.11 10.99 -10.92
CA VAL A 157 -10.35 11.66 -11.34
C VAL A 157 -10.03 12.73 -12.38
N GLU A 158 -10.61 12.60 -13.56
CA GLU A 158 -10.47 13.54 -14.68
C GLU A 158 -11.86 13.93 -15.16
N ASN A 159 -12.14 15.24 -15.23
CA ASN A 159 -13.45 15.76 -15.66
C ASN A 159 -14.63 15.09 -14.92
N GLY A 160 -14.46 14.86 -13.61
CA GLY A 160 -15.47 14.20 -12.76
C GLY A 160 -15.59 12.68 -12.93
N ARG A 161 -14.78 12.04 -13.79
CA ARG A 161 -14.81 10.60 -14.04
C ARG A 161 -13.55 9.93 -13.54
N LYS A 162 -13.69 8.70 -13.03
CA LYS A 162 -12.54 7.85 -12.70
C LYS A 162 -11.91 7.32 -13.98
N VAL A 163 -10.60 7.46 -14.08
CA VAL A 163 -9.78 6.96 -15.19
C VAL A 163 -8.74 6.01 -14.61
N MET A 164 -8.55 4.87 -15.26
CA MET A 164 -7.66 3.81 -14.82
C MET A 164 -6.27 3.94 -15.45
N TYR A 165 -5.26 3.64 -14.64
CA TYR A 165 -3.85 3.80 -14.97
C TYR A 165 -3.04 2.59 -14.54
N VAL A 166 -2.01 2.26 -15.32
CA VAL A 166 -1.01 1.25 -14.98
C VAL A 166 0.38 1.86 -14.94
N LYS A 167 1.20 1.46 -13.96
CA LYS A 167 2.59 1.93 -13.86
C LYS A 167 3.43 1.25 -14.94
N VAL A 168 4.10 2.05 -15.76
CA VAL A 168 4.97 1.56 -16.84
C VAL A 168 6.45 1.68 -16.49
N SER A 169 6.81 2.61 -15.61
CA SER A 169 8.16 2.69 -15.07
C SER A 169 8.17 3.32 -13.68
N GLY A 170 9.28 3.11 -12.96
CA GLY A 170 9.56 3.81 -11.72
C GLY A 170 11.05 3.85 -11.42
N LYS A 171 11.49 4.93 -10.76
CA LYS A 171 12.88 5.17 -10.37
C LYS A 171 12.91 5.67 -8.93
N GLU A 172 13.75 5.08 -8.09
CA GLU A 172 14.03 5.61 -6.77
C GLU A 172 14.99 6.81 -6.89
N LEU A 173 14.65 7.89 -6.19
CA LEU A 173 15.42 9.15 -6.22
C LEU A 173 16.24 9.37 -4.95
N GLY A 174 16.15 8.44 -3.99
CA GLY A 174 16.75 8.57 -2.64
C GLY A 174 15.81 9.22 -1.63
N ASN A 175 16.11 9.03 -0.33
CA ASN A 175 15.34 9.60 0.79
C ASN A 175 13.82 9.28 0.74
N GLY A 176 13.48 8.11 0.18
CA GLY A 176 12.09 7.65 -0.01
C GLY A 176 11.28 8.42 -1.05
N LEU A 177 11.93 9.23 -1.89
CA LEU A 177 11.33 9.84 -3.08
C LEU A 177 11.42 8.89 -4.28
N VAL A 178 10.40 8.97 -5.13
CA VAL A 178 10.21 8.10 -6.28
C VAL A 178 9.64 8.87 -7.46
N GLU A 179 10.17 8.62 -8.65
CA GLU A 179 9.54 9.01 -9.90
C GLU A 179 8.77 7.81 -10.45
N MET A 180 7.50 7.97 -10.78
CA MET A 180 6.67 6.90 -11.38
C MET A 180 5.99 7.43 -12.63
N LYS A 181 6.00 6.62 -13.70
CA LYS A 181 5.24 6.92 -14.92
C LYS A 181 4.06 5.97 -15.02
N PHE A 182 2.91 6.55 -15.34
CA PHE A 182 1.66 5.84 -15.51
C PHE A 182 1.12 6.06 -16.91
N GLU A 183 0.53 5.02 -17.48
CA GLU A 183 -0.23 5.11 -18.73
C GLU A 183 -1.70 4.83 -18.48
N ARG A 184 -2.55 5.60 -19.17
CA ARG A 184 -3.99 5.39 -19.19
C ARG A 184 -4.30 4.08 -19.91
N VAL A 185 -5.26 3.33 -19.37
CA VAL A 185 -5.79 2.12 -20.00
C VAL A 185 -7.30 2.21 -20.18
N SER A 186 -7.83 1.51 -21.17
CA SER A 186 -9.27 1.33 -21.36
C SER A 186 -9.86 0.40 -20.29
N ASN A 187 -11.19 0.32 -20.23
CA ASN A 187 -11.86 -0.61 -19.32
C ASN A 187 -11.58 -2.06 -19.71
N GLU A 188 -11.57 -2.35 -21.02
CA GLU A 188 -11.30 -3.68 -21.57
C GLU A 188 -9.87 -4.12 -21.24
N GLU A 189 -8.88 -3.23 -21.46
CA GLU A 189 -7.48 -3.47 -21.09
C GLU A 189 -7.36 -3.73 -19.59
N TRP A 190 -8.02 -2.92 -18.75
CA TRP A 190 -7.99 -3.09 -17.30
C TRP A 190 -8.57 -4.43 -16.86
N GLU A 191 -9.72 -4.83 -17.41
CA GLU A 191 -10.38 -6.10 -17.11
C GLU A 191 -9.51 -7.30 -17.53
N GLU A 192 -8.84 -7.21 -18.67
CA GLU A 192 -7.91 -8.25 -19.13
C GLU A 192 -6.72 -8.40 -18.16
N ILE A 193 -6.08 -7.30 -17.76
CA ILE A 193 -4.98 -7.33 -16.78
C ILE A 193 -5.45 -7.94 -15.46
N VAL A 194 -6.61 -7.48 -14.95
CA VAL A 194 -7.18 -7.99 -13.70
C VAL A 194 -7.44 -9.49 -13.78
N ARG A 195 -7.98 -9.98 -14.91
CA ARG A 195 -8.21 -11.41 -15.14
C ARG A 195 -6.90 -12.20 -15.12
N MET A 196 -5.88 -11.74 -15.84
CA MET A 196 -4.56 -12.39 -15.86
C MET A 196 -3.94 -12.48 -14.46
N VAL A 197 -3.96 -11.37 -13.72
CA VAL A 197 -3.40 -11.29 -12.37
C VAL A 197 -4.15 -12.19 -11.38
N LYS A 198 -5.49 -12.23 -11.47
CA LYS A 198 -6.31 -13.16 -10.67
C LYS A 198 -6.04 -14.62 -11.02
N ASN A 199 -5.61 -14.92 -12.24
CA ASN A 199 -5.20 -16.26 -12.66
C ASN A 199 -3.73 -16.58 -12.31
N GLY A 200 -3.04 -15.69 -11.61
CA GLY A 200 -1.68 -15.92 -11.11
C GLY A 200 -0.55 -15.42 -12.02
N VAL A 201 -0.88 -14.72 -13.12
CA VAL A 201 0.14 -14.03 -13.92
C VAL A 201 0.75 -12.90 -13.09
N ASN A 202 2.07 -12.80 -13.06
CA ASN A 202 2.77 -11.70 -12.41
C ASN A 202 2.25 -10.35 -12.94
N VAL A 203 2.00 -9.40 -12.02
CA VAL A 203 1.42 -8.08 -12.37
C VAL A 203 2.20 -7.36 -13.48
N TRP A 204 3.54 -7.35 -13.41
CA TRP A 204 4.36 -6.64 -14.40
C TRP A 204 4.33 -7.33 -15.77
N ARG A 205 4.25 -8.66 -15.79
CA ARG A 205 4.09 -9.43 -17.03
C ARG A 205 2.73 -9.15 -17.68
N ALA A 206 1.67 -9.09 -16.89
CA ALA A 206 0.33 -8.79 -17.40
C ALA A 206 0.26 -7.38 -17.99
N VAL A 207 0.82 -6.38 -17.29
CA VAL A 207 0.91 -5.00 -17.80
C VAL A 207 1.71 -4.94 -19.09
N ALA A 208 2.90 -5.56 -19.15
CA ALA A 208 3.75 -5.56 -20.33
C ALA A 208 3.07 -6.21 -21.55
N GLU A 209 2.31 -7.29 -21.35
CA GLU A 209 1.60 -7.96 -22.43
C GLU A 209 0.54 -7.06 -23.08
N ILE A 210 -0.25 -6.35 -22.28
CA ILE A 210 -1.30 -5.45 -22.78
C ILE A 210 -0.72 -4.26 -23.52
N LEU A 211 0.33 -3.63 -22.96
CA LEU A 211 0.99 -2.51 -23.63
C LEU A 211 1.62 -2.94 -24.96
N ARG A 212 2.16 -4.17 -25.03
CA ARG A 212 2.66 -4.74 -26.28
C ARG A 212 1.55 -4.93 -27.31
N LYS A 213 0.39 -5.49 -26.92
CA LYS A 213 -0.77 -5.65 -27.82
C LYS A 213 -1.25 -4.30 -28.36
N ARG A 214 -1.29 -3.27 -27.52
CA ARG A 214 -1.65 -1.90 -27.93
C ARG A 214 -0.72 -1.34 -29.00
N ASN A 215 0.58 -1.59 -28.87
CA ASN A 215 1.56 -1.11 -29.84
C ASN A 215 1.52 -1.90 -31.16
N LEU A 216 1.20 -3.20 -31.12
CA LEU A 216 1.03 -4.02 -32.31
C LEU A 216 -0.25 -3.68 -33.09
N GLY A 217 -1.32 -3.25 -32.42
CA GLY A 217 -2.54 -2.79 -33.09
C GLY A 217 -2.47 -1.36 -33.65
N LYS A 218 -1.33 -0.68 -33.47
CA LYS A 218 -1.07 0.66 -34.02
C LYS A 218 -0.10 0.65 -35.21
N ALA A 219 0.51 -0.50 -35.50
CA ALA A 219 1.39 -0.73 -36.65
C ALA A 219 0.58 -1.36 -37.79
#